data_AF-A0A1W5ZQP3-F1
#
_entry.id   AF-A0A1W5ZQP3-F1
#
_cell.length_a   1.000
_cell.length_b   1.000
_cell.length_c   1.000
_cell.angle_alpha   90.00
_cell.angle_beta   90.00
_cell.angle_gamma   90.00
#
_symmetry.space_group_name_H-M   'P 1'
#
loop_
_entity.id
_entity.type
_entity.pdbx_description
1 polymer ?
#
loop_
_entity_poly.entity_id
_entity_poly.type
_entity_poly.pdbx_seq_one_letter_code
_entity_poly.pdbx_strand_id
1 'polypeptide(L)'
;MNQTRKEPIKNGKLWIVFGVLFAMITPWYFPESFGEILIYGIPLWAVIIIIGSMLLSAFLSYVLKYHWMLEEEKEEAEQKGAK
;
A
#
# COMPACT_ATOMS: atom_id res chain seq x y z
N MET A 1 -2.67 11.76 30.73
CA MET A 1 -2.05 12.56 29.64
C MET A 1 -2.46 11.94 28.32
N ASN A 2 -3.03 12.71 27.39
CA ASN A 2 -3.55 12.23 26.11
C ASN A 2 -2.41 11.71 25.22
N GLN A 3 -2.06 10.44 25.38
CA GLN A 3 -1.19 9.69 24.47
C GLN A 3 -1.86 9.73 23.10
N THR A 4 -1.33 10.58 22.22
CA THR A 4 -1.88 10.75 20.88
C THR A 4 -1.43 9.52 20.09
N ARG A 5 -2.20 8.43 20.19
CA ARG A 5 -2.02 7.20 19.40
C ARG A 5 -1.72 7.60 17.96
N LYS A 6 -0.52 7.27 17.48
CA LYS A 6 -0.06 7.58 16.13
C LYS A 6 -0.55 6.49 15.18
N GLU A 7 -1.87 6.27 15.21
CA GLU A 7 -2.50 5.25 14.37
C GLU A 7 -2.04 5.45 12.92
N PRO A 8 -1.56 4.40 12.23
CA PRO A 8 -1.07 4.50 10.86
C PRO A 8 -2.11 5.09 9.90
N ILE A 9 -3.40 4.99 10.24
CA ILE A 9 -4.53 5.64 9.57
C ILE A 9 -4.39 7.17 9.51
N LYS A 10 -3.69 7.81 10.46
CA LYS A 10 -3.44 9.26 10.49
C LYS A 10 -2.23 9.69 9.64
N ASN A 11 -1.42 8.76 9.14
CA ASN A 11 -0.33 9.08 8.23
C ASN A 11 -0.88 9.27 6.80
N GLY A 12 -1.34 10.49 6.49
CA GLY A 12 -1.92 10.82 5.17
C GLY A 12 -1.03 10.45 3.97
N LYS A 13 0.29 10.37 4.15
CA LYS A 13 1.22 9.89 3.10
C LYS A 13 0.95 8.44 2.69
N LEU A 14 0.62 7.55 3.63
CA LEU A 14 0.30 6.15 3.34
C LEU A 14 -0.95 6.05 2.48
N TRP A 15 -1.97 6.85 2.78
CA TRP A 15 -3.21 6.92 2.00
C TRP A 15 -3.00 7.49 0.60
N ILE A 16 -2.12 8.48 0.43
CA ILE A 16 -1.78 9.00 -0.91
C ILE A 16 -1.10 7.91 -1.73
N VAL A 17 -0.09 7.21 -1.19
CA VAL A 17 0.59 6.12 -1.90
C VAL A 17 -0.39 4.98 -2.22
N PHE A 18 -1.23 4.61 -1.26
CA PHE A 18 -2.28 3.62 -1.48
C PHE A 18 -3.24 4.04 -2.59
N GLY A 19 -3.72 5.29 -2.57
CA GLY A 19 -4.61 5.83 -3.59
C GLY A 19 -3.98 5.86 -4.98
N VAL A 20 -2.69 6.20 -5.08
CA VAL A 20 -1.94 6.15 -6.35
C VAL A 20 -1.79 4.72 -6.86
N LEU A 21 -1.41 3.78 -5.99
CA LEU A 21 -1.30 2.36 -6.37
C LEU A 21 -2.66 1.78 -6.79
N PHE A 22 -3.72 2.12 -6.07
CA PHE A 22 -5.07 1.70 -6.39
C PHE A 22 -5.55 2.27 -7.72
N ALA A 23 -5.35 3.58 -7.93
CA ALA A 23 -5.65 4.24 -9.19
C ALA A 23 -4.83 3.67 -10.35
N MET A 24 -3.60 3.22 -10.12
CA MET A 24 -2.77 2.60 -11.15
C MET A 24 -3.31 1.24 -11.61
N ILE A 25 -3.86 0.46 -10.68
CA ILE A 25 -4.41 -0.88 -10.92
C ILE A 25 -5.80 -0.81 -11.55
N THR A 26 -6.55 0.28 -11.37
CA THR A 26 -7.83 0.48 -12.05
C THR A 26 -7.58 1.05 -13.45
N PRO A 27 -7.92 0.35 -14.55
CA PRO A 27 -7.54 0.78 -15.91
C PRO A 27 -8.44 1.89 -16.51
N TRP A 28 -9.17 2.66 -15.69
CA TRP A 28 -10.13 3.69 -16.14
C TRP A 28 -9.53 4.83 -16.98
N TYR A 29 -8.20 5.01 -16.94
CA TYR A 29 -7.47 6.03 -17.69
C TYR A 29 -6.68 5.45 -18.88
N PHE A 30 -6.73 4.12 -19.10
CA PHE A 30 -5.99 3.52 -20.20
C PHE A 30 -6.68 3.80 -21.54
N PRO A 31 -5.91 4.20 -22.57
CA PRO A 31 -6.46 4.39 -23.90
C PRO A 31 -6.80 3.03 -24.54
N GLU A 32 -7.80 3.00 -25.41
CA GLU A 32 -8.26 1.77 -26.09
C GLU A 32 -7.12 1.03 -26.82
N SER A 33 -6.14 1.78 -27.34
CA SER A 33 -4.92 1.23 -27.96
C SER A 33 -4.13 0.26 -27.07
N PHE A 34 -4.26 0.34 -25.73
CA PHE A 34 -3.57 -0.59 -24.82
C PHE A 34 -4.15 -2.01 -24.84
N GLY A 35 -5.38 -2.18 -25.32
CA GLY A 35 -5.97 -3.49 -25.59
C GLY A 35 -5.35 -4.17 -26.82
N GLU A 36 -4.87 -3.38 -27.77
CA GLU A 36 -4.28 -3.87 -29.03
C GLU A 36 -2.78 -4.20 -28.88
N ILE A 37 -2.10 -3.55 -27.95
CA ILE A 37 -0.68 -3.80 -27.66
C ILE A 37 -0.56 -5.07 -26.81
N LEU A 38 -0.06 -6.14 -27.42
CA LEU A 38 0.18 -7.41 -26.76
C LEU A 38 1.67 -7.58 -26.41
N ILE A 39 1.96 -7.84 -25.14
CA ILE A 39 3.28 -8.27 -24.64
C ILE A 39 3.20 -9.77 -24.36
N TYR A 40 3.97 -10.58 -25.08
CA TYR A 40 3.96 -12.05 -24.95
C TYR A 40 2.54 -12.68 -25.06
N GLY A 41 1.63 -12.05 -25.82
CA GLY A 41 0.24 -12.49 -25.96
C GLY A 41 -0.72 -11.99 -24.86
N ILE A 42 -0.22 -11.23 -23.89
CA ILE A 42 -1.01 -10.60 -22.83
C ILE A 42 -1.19 -9.12 -23.17
N PRO A 43 -2.41 -8.56 -23.07
CA PRO A 43 -2.61 -7.12 -23.25
C PRO A 43 -1.75 -6.29 -22.31
N LEU A 44 -1.18 -5.20 -22.81
CA LEU A 44 -0.30 -4.30 -22.06
C LEU A 44 -0.96 -3.87 -20.75
N TRP A 45 -2.25 -3.55 -20.78
CA TRP A 45 -2.99 -3.14 -19.60
C TRP A 45 -2.99 -4.22 -18.50
N ALA A 46 -3.10 -5.49 -18.87
CA ALA A 46 -3.13 -6.60 -17.92
C ALA A 46 -1.76 -6.78 -17.26
N VAL A 47 -0.67 -6.61 -18.02
CA VAL A 47 0.70 -6.65 -17.48
C VAL A 47 0.90 -5.54 -16.44
N ILE A 48 0.44 -4.32 -16.73
CA ILE A 48 0.53 -3.20 -15.78
C ILE A 48 -0.26 -3.49 -14.50
N ILE A 49 -1.46 -4.07 -14.61
CA ILE A 49 -2.28 -4.45 -13.44
C ILE A 49 -1.59 -5.52 -12.60
N ILE A 50 -0.96 -6.52 -13.22
CA ILE A 50 -0.24 -7.57 -12.50
C ILE A 50 0.92 -6.96 -11.69
N ILE A 51 1.74 -6.12 -12.35
CA ILE A 51 2.86 -5.43 -11.68
C ILE A 51 2.33 -4.51 -10.57
N GLY A 52 1.27 -3.73 -10.84
CA GLY A 52 0.63 -2.87 -9.86
C GLY A 52 0.13 -3.64 -8.63
N SER A 53 -0.47 -4.81 -8.85
CA SER A 53 -0.96 -5.69 -7.78
C SER A 53 0.19 -6.23 -6.92
N MET A 54 1.32 -6.59 -7.53
CA MET A 54 2.53 -6.98 -6.79
C MET A 54 3.08 -5.82 -5.95
N LEU A 55 3.14 -4.60 -6.52
CA LEU A 55 3.56 -3.41 -5.79
C LEU A 55 2.62 -3.10 -4.63
N LEU A 56 1.30 -3.23 -4.81
CA LEU A 56 0.32 -3.04 -3.75
C LEU A 56 0.49 -4.06 -2.63
N SER A 57 0.69 -5.33 -2.97
CA SER A 57 0.97 -6.39 -1.98
C SER A 57 2.25 -6.12 -1.19
N ALA A 58 3.33 -5.71 -1.86
CA ALA A 58 4.59 -5.34 -1.22
C ALA A 58 4.43 -4.10 -0.33
N PHE A 59 3.68 -3.09 -0.78
CA PHE A 59 3.38 -1.90 -0.01
C PHE A 59 2.57 -2.22 1.25
N LEU A 60 1.52 -3.03 1.14
CA LEU A 60 0.74 -3.49 2.31
C LEU A 60 1.62 -4.26 3.30
N SER A 61 2.45 -5.18 2.80
CA SER A 61 3.40 -5.93 3.63
C SER A 61 4.39 -5.00 4.35
N TYR A 62 4.88 -3.96 3.66
CA TYR A 62 5.73 -2.92 4.25
C TYR A 62 4.99 -2.15 5.35
N VAL A 63 3.75 -1.72 5.10
CA VAL A 63 2.94 -0.99 6.08
C VAL A 63 2.70 -1.83 7.33
N LEU A 64 2.32 -3.09 7.18
CA LEU A 64 2.11 -3.99 8.32
C LEU A 64 3.40 -4.20 9.11
N LYS A 65 4.54 -4.42 8.44
CA LYS A 65 5.82 -4.67 9.12
C LYS A 65 6.39 -3.45 9.83
N TYR A 66 6.33 -2.27 9.23
CA TYR A 66 7.03 -1.09 9.74
C TYR A 66 6.13 -0.09 10.45
N HIS A 67 4.84 -0.02 10.11
CA HIS A 67 3.93 0.92 10.73
C HIS A 67 3.04 0.28 11.79
N TRP A 68 2.70 -1.01 11.66
CA TRP A 68 1.88 -1.70 12.64
C TRP A 68 2.71 -2.38 13.74
N MET A 69 3.66 -3.27 13.38
CA MET A 69 4.48 -4.00 14.36
C MET A 69 5.34 -3.09 15.25
N LEU A 70 5.92 -2.01 14.71
CA LEU A 70 6.70 -1.05 15.51
C LEU A 70 5.83 -0.26 16.50
N GLU A 71 4.53 -0.12 16.25
CA GLU A 71 3.62 0.53 17.21
C GLU A 71 3.24 -0.44 18.33
N GLU A 72 2.94 -1.71 18.00
CA GLU A 72 2.68 -2.77 19.00
C GLU A 72 3.89 -3.03 19.91
N GLU A 73 5.11 -3.16 19.35
CA GLU A 73 6.33 -3.37 20.15
C GLU A 73 6.63 -2.19 21.09
N LYS A 74 6.33 -0.95 20.65
CA LYS A 74 6.49 0.24 21.49
C LYS A 74 5.45 0.29 22.61
N GLU A 75 4.19 -0.01 22.30
CA GLU A 75 3.13 -0.07 23.32
C GLU A 75 3.44 -1.14 24.37
N GLU A 76 3.92 -2.32 23.97
CA GLU A 76 4.32 -3.37 24.91
C GLU A 76 5.52 -2.97 25.78
N ALA A 77 6.52 -2.31 25.21
CA ALA A 77 7.70 -1.86 25.95
C ALA A 77 7.33 -0.76 26.97
N GLU A 78 6.45 0.16 26.61
CA GLU A 78 5.95 1.22 27.51
C GLU A 78 5.09 0.64 28.65
N GLN A 79 4.26 -0.37 28.36
CA GLN A 79 3.49 -1.10 29.38
C GLN A 79 4.37 -1.94 30.32
N LYS A 80 5.46 -2.53 29.82
CA LYS A 80 6.40 -3.32 30.63
C LYS A 80 7.35 -2.44 31.47
N GLY A 81 7.71 -1.25 30.99
CA GLY A 81 8.55 -0.29 31.73
C GLY A 81 7.78 0.58 32.75
N ALA A 82 6.45 0.61 32.67
CA ALA A 82 5.58 1.30 33.62
C ALA A 82 5.09 0.41 34.78
N LYS A 83 5.53 -0.86 34.83
CA LYS A 83 5.34 -1.78 35.97
C LYS A 83 6.62 -1.90 36.78
#